data_AF-X1H9S1-F1
#
_entry.id   AF-X1H9S1-F1
#
_cell.length_a   1.000
_cell.length_b   1.000
_cell.length_c   1.000
_cell.angle_alpha   90.00
_cell.angle_beta   90.00
_cell.angle_gamma   90.00
#
_symmetry.space_group_name_H-M   'P 1'
#
loop_
_entity.id
_entity.type
_entity.pdbx_description
1 polymer ?
#
loop_
_entity_poly.entity_id
_entity_poly.type
_entity_poly.pdbx_seq_one_letter_code
_entity_poly.pdbx_strand_id
1 'polypeptide(L)'
;ADKYTQSKRFVREPNPFLGLRSIRFCLQNLTMFKTQLRAILRASVLGDVRIMFPLITNLQELMQARMILRDVMEDLAEESIPYNNDIQLGIMVETPSAALTAYSLARDVDFLSIGTNDLTQYTLAVDRGNELVSTLYSPADPAVLRLIRTVIQDAKKAQIDVSICGEMASEPEYIMLLLGMGVRTVSISPPMIPEIKQVIRSVTLEDCNKLARKVLGMNSERQISAYLRNAARKILPEAF
;
A
#
# COMPACT_ATOMS: atom_id res chain seq x y z
N ALA A 1 -2.45 -5.32 -16.06
CA ALA A 1 -2.61 -6.19 -14.87
C ALA A 1 -3.91 -6.98 -15.00
N ASP A 2 -4.08 -7.95 -14.11
CA ASP A 2 -5.27 -8.79 -13.86
C ASP A 2 -6.66 -8.10 -13.96
N LYS A 3 -6.73 -6.76 -13.87
CA LYS A 3 -7.98 -6.00 -14.00
C LYS A 3 -8.52 -5.99 -15.43
N TYR A 4 -9.77 -6.44 -15.57
CA TYR A 4 -10.55 -6.65 -16.80
C TYR A 4 -10.59 -5.48 -17.80
N THR A 5 -10.20 -4.25 -17.43
CA THR A 5 -10.16 -3.12 -18.38
C THR A 5 -9.14 -3.31 -19.50
N GLN A 6 -8.18 -4.23 -19.35
CA GLN A 6 -7.22 -4.56 -20.42
C GLN A 6 -7.76 -5.45 -21.53
N SER A 7 -8.90 -6.15 -21.36
CA SER A 7 -9.52 -6.90 -22.46
C SER A 7 -9.97 -6.00 -23.62
N LYS A 8 -10.05 -4.69 -23.37
CA LYS A 8 -10.34 -3.63 -24.35
C LYS A 8 -9.10 -2.94 -24.92
N ARG A 9 -7.88 -3.39 -24.59
CA ARG A 9 -6.67 -2.81 -25.19
C ARG A 9 -6.45 -3.34 -26.60
N PHE A 10 -6.25 -2.43 -27.54
CA PHE A 10 -5.89 -2.74 -28.93
C PHE A 10 -4.53 -3.45 -29.05
N VAL A 11 -3.63 -3.28 -28.08
CA VAL A 11 -2.30 -3.91 -28.05
C VAL A 11 -2.13 -4.69 -26.75
N ARG A 12 -1.90 -6.00 -26.88
CA ARG A 12 -1.58 -6.89 -25.76
C ARG A 12 -0.15 -6.60 -25.29
N GLU A 13 0.02 -6.31 -24.01
CA GLU A 13 1.35 -6.16 -23.41
C GLU A 13 1.92 -7.52 -23.03
N PRO A 14 3.23 -7.77 -23.27
CA PRO A 14 3.87 -9.03 -22.87
C PRO A 14 3.93 -9.18 -21.35
N ASN A 15 4.09 -8.08 -20.61
CA ASN A 15 4.17 -8.05 -19.16
C ASN A 15 3.20 -7.00 -18.57
N PRO A 16 1.89 -7.30 -18.48
CA PRO A 16 0.91 -6.29 -18.07
C PRO A 16 1.06 -5.76 -16.65
N PHE A 17 1.76 -6.48 -15.77
CA PHE A 17 2.12 -6.01 -14.43
C PHE A 17 3.29 -5.02 -14.46
N LEU A 18 4.18 -5.07 -15.46
CA LEU A 18 5.30 -4.13 -15.62
C LEU A 18 5.01 -3.02 -16.64
N GLY A 19 3.82 -3.03 -17.24
CA GLY A 19 3.43 -2.16 -18.35
C GLY A 19 2.73 -0.87 -17.95
N LEU A 20 1.93 -0.37 -18.90
CA LEU A 20 1.13 0.84 -18.79
C LEU A 20 -0.09 0.55 -17.91
N ARG A 21 -0.07 0.92 -16.63
CA ARG A 21 -1.23 0.76 -15.73
C ARG A 21 -1.21 1.87 -14.68
N SER A 22 -2.27 1.94 -13.86
CA SER A 22 -2.31 2.81 -12.68
C SER A 22 -1.95 4.26 -13.05
N ILE A 23 -1.10 4.95 -12.28
CA ILE A 23 -0.74 6.34 -12.54
C ILE A 23 -0.17 6.58 -13.95
N ARG A 24 0.61 5.64 -14.50
CA ARG A 24 1.19 5.78 -15.85
C ARG A 24 0.12 5.87 -16.92
N PHE A 25 -0.93 5.06 -16.79
CA PHE A 25 -2.07 5.11 -17.70
C PHE A 25 -2.85 6.41 -17.56
N CYS A 26 -3.04 6.88 -16.33
CA CYS A 26 -3.69 8.16 -16.03
C CYS A 26 -2.92 9.35 -16.64
N LEU A 27 -1.59 9.38 -16.50
CA LEU A 27 -0.72 10.43 -17.05
C LEU A 27 -0.72 10.47 -18.59
N GLN A 28 -0.96 9.33 -19.25
CA GLN A 28 -1.13 9.28 -20.71
C GLN A 28 -2.56 9.60 -21.18
N ASN A 29 -3.55 9.59 -20.27
CA ASN A 29 -4.97 9.76 -20.59
C ASN A 29 -5.58 10.87 -19.73
N LEU A 30 -5.06 12.09 -19.89
CA LEU A 30 -5.36 13.23 -19.00
C LEU A 30 -6.84 13.55 -18.90
N THR A 31 -7.62 13.48 -19.98
CA THR A 31 -9.07 13.74 -19.92
C THR A 31 -9.79 12.79 -18.96
N MET A 32 -9.47 11.50 -19.01
CA MET A 32 -10.02 10.50 -18.09
C MET A 32 -9.55 10.76 -16.67
N PHE A 33 -8.27 11.06 -16.48
CA PHE A 33 -7.70 11.29 -15.17
C PHE A 33 -8.28 12.55 -14.50
N LYS A 34 -8.33 13.68 -15.22
CA LYS A 34 -8.97 14.92 -14.75
C LYS A 34 -10.45 14.70 -14.41
N THR A 35 -11.17 13.92 -15.20
CA THR A 35 -12.57 13.55 -14.90
C THR A 35 -12.69 12.84 -13.55
N GLN A 36 -11.82 11.88 -13.27
CA GLN A 36 -11.80 11.16 -12.00
C GLN A 36 -11.44 12.07 -10.82
N LEU A 37 -10.38 12.88 -10.95
CA LEU A 37 -9.95 13.81 -9.89
C LEU A 37 -11.05 14.83 -9.58
N ARG A 38 -11.68 15.38 -10.62
CA ARG A 38 -12.78 16.34 -10.48
C ARG A 38 -13.97 15.73 -9.74
N ALA A 39 -14.30 14.47 -10.02
CA ALA A 39 -15.35 13.76 -9.30
C ALA A 39 -15.01 13.56 -7.82
N ILE A 40 -13.77 13.17 -7.51
CA ILE A 40 -13.29 12.99 -6.12
C ILE A 40 -13.32 14.33 -5.36
N LEU A 41 -12.80 15.40 -5.96
CA LEU A 41 -12.79 16.75 -5.37
C LEU A 41 -14.21 17.23 -5.08
N ARG A 42 -15.15 17.07 -6.02
CA ARG A 42 -16.56 17.42 -5.78
C ARG A 42 -17.21 16.59 -4.68
N ALA A 43 -16.85 15.32 -4.56
CA ALA A 43 -17.35 14.45 -3.50
C ALA A 43 -16.76 14.79 -2.11
N SER A 44 -15.60 15.44 -2.06
CA SER A 44 -14.90 15.77 -0.81
C SER A 44 -15.63 16.75 0.10
N VAL A 45 -16.65 17.46 -0.40
CA VAL A 45 -17.52 18.30 0.45
C VAL A 45 -18.49 17.49 1.31
N LEU A 46 -18.67 16.19 1.00
CA LEU A 46 -19.61 15.31 1.67
C LEU A 46 -18.98 14.52 2.84
N GLY A 47 -17.65 14.56 3.01
CA GLY A 47 -16.96 13.85 4.09
C GLY A 47 -15.43 13.87 3.99
N ASP A 48 -14.75 13.18 4.90
CA ASP A 48 -13.28 13.02 4.89
C ASP A 48 -12.86 12.08 3.75
N VAL A 49 -12.65 12.68 2.58
CA VAL A 49 -12.13 12.03 1.39
C VAL A 49 -10.65 12.36 1.24
N ARG A 50 -9.84 11.37 0.90
CA ARG A 50 -8.41 11.51 0.62
C ARG A 50 -8.09 10.93 -0.75
N ILE A 51 -7.10 11.50 -1.43
CA ILE A 51 -6.61 11.01 -2.72
C ILE A 51 -5.35 10.20 -2.50
N MET A 52 -5.22 9.07 -3.18
CA MET A 52 -4.01 8.26 -3.14
C MET A 52 -3.63 7.78 -4.54
N PHE A 53 -2.39 8.06 -4.97
CA PHE A 53 -1.91 7.61 -6.28
C PHE A 53 -1.25 6.22 -6.22
N PRO A 54 -1.70 5.26 -7.04
CA PRO A 54 -1.10 3.93 -7.13
C PRO A 54 0.07 3.89 -8.10
N LEU A 55 0.99 2.95 -7.87
CA LEU A 55 2.13 2.60 -8.71
C LEU A 55 3.09 3.77 -8.97
N ILE A 56 3.27 4.63 -7.98
CA ILE A 56 4.34 5.62 -7.99
C ILE A 56 5.68 4.87 -7.91
N THR A 57 6.61 5.24 -8.76
CA THR A 57 7.97 4.69 -8.79
C THR A 57 9.05 5.72 -8.56
N ASN A 58 8.76 7.00 -8.82
CA ASN A 58 9.70 8.10 -8.67
C ASN A 58 8.98 9.43 -8.38
N LEU A 59 9.76 10.46 -8.01
CA LEU A 59 9.25 11.78 -7.67
C LEU A 59 8.62 12.52 -8.85
N GLN A 60 9.10 12.31 -10.08
CA GLN A 60 8.56 12.99 -11.26
C GLN A 60 7.13 12.57 -11.56
N GLU A 61 6.80 11.28 -11.46
CA GLU A 61 5.44 10.77 -11.59
C GLU A 61 4.51 11.41 -10.54
N LEU A 62 4.97 11.52 -9.28
CA LEU A 62 4.22 12.16 -8.20
C LEU A 62 3.99 13.65 -8.46
N MET A 63 5.01 14.38 -8.90
CA MET A 63 4.90 15.80 -9.21
C MET A 63 3.95 16.07 -10.37
N GLN A 64 4.04 15.28 -11.46
CA GLN A 64 3.12 15.39 -12.59
C GLN A 64 1.67 15.14 -12.15
N ALA A 65 1.43 14.09 -11.37
CA ALA A 65 0.10 13.78 -10.86
C ALA A 65 -0.47 14.88 -9.95
N ARG A 66 0.38 15.47 -9.09
CA ARG A 66 0.03 16.61 -8.24
C ARG A 66 -0.29 17.86 -9.03
N MET A 67 0.48 18.17 -10.08
CA MET A 67 0.21 19.31 -10.95
C MET A 67 -1.17 19.17 -11.58
N ILE A 68 -1.50 18.00 -12.13
CA ILE A 68 -2.82 17.74 -12.71
C ILE A 68 -3.94 17.86 -11.67
N LEU A 69 -3.71 17.42 -10.43
CA LEU A 69 -4.67 17.63 -9.34
C LEU A 69 -4.91 19.12 -9.08
N ARG A 70 -3.84 19.93 -9.02
CA ARG A 70 -3.94 21.38 -8.83
C ARG A 70 -4.67 22.07 -9.98
N ASP A 71 -4.37 21.72 -11.23
CA ASP A 71 -5.10 22.23 -12.39
C ASP A 71 -6.61 22.00 -12.23
N VAL A 72 -7.02 20.81 -11.79
CA VAL A 72 -8.45 20.48 -11.63
C VAL A 72 -9.08 21.25 -10.46
N MET A 73 -8.31 21.51 -9.39
CA MET A 73 -8.74 22.35 -8.27
C MET A 73 -8.94 23.81 -8.73
N GLU A 74 -8.05 24.32 -9.56
CA GLU A 74 -8.16 25.65 -10.19
C GLU A 74 -9.39 25.73 -11.11
N ASP A 75 -9.59 24.74 -12.00
CA ASP A 75 -10.77 24.64 -12.87
C ASP A 75 -12.08 24.69 -12.04
N LEU A 76 -12.15 23.93 -10.94
CA LEU A 76 -13.32 23.92 -10.06
C LEU A 76 -13.54 25.26 -9.35
N ALA A 77 -12.47 25.95 -8.96
CA ALA A 77 -12.55 27.26 -8.33
C ALA A 77 -13.07 28.33 -9.32
N GLU A 78 -12.57 28.34 -10.56
CA GLU A 78 -13.04 29.23 -11.62
C GLU A 78 -14.53 29.01 -11.94
N GLU A 79 -14.97 27.75 -11.95
CA GLU A 79 -16.37 27.38 -12.15
C GLU A 79 -17.25 27.54 -10.90
N SER A 80 -16.68 28.02 -9.78
CA SER A 80 -17.38 28.18 -8.49
C SER A 80 -18.04 26.88 -7.99
N ILE A 81 -17.40 25.73 -8.25
CA ILE A 81 -17.86 24.43 -7.78
C ILE A 81 -17.16 24.09 -6.45
N PRO A 82 -17.91 23.84 -5.35
CA PRO A 82 -17.31 23.52 -4.06
C PRO A 82 -16.47 22.23 -4.05
N TYR A 83 -15.33 22.28 -3.36
CA TYR A 83 -14.48 21.14 -3.01
C TYR A 83 -13.70 21.43 -1.72
N ASN A 84 -13.10 20.40 -1.11
CA ASN A 84 -12.21 20.57 0.03
C ASN A 84 -10.81 20.98 -0.45
N ASN A 85 -10.41 22.22 -0.18
CA ASN A 85 -9.07 22.74 -0.51
C ASN A 85 -7.94 22.05 0.25
N ASP A 86 -8.24 21.50 1.43
CA ASP A 86 -7.29 20.83 2.32
C ASP A 86 -7.31 19.30 2.14
N ILE A 87 -7.76 18.82 0.98
CA ILE A 87 -7.83 17.40 0.68
C ILE A 87 -6.44 16.75 0.79
N GLN A 88 -6.34 15.71 1.61
CA GLN A 88 -5.07 15.01 1.81
C GLN A 88 -4.71 14.17 0.58
N LEU A 89 -3.45 14.25 0.17
CA LEU A 89 -2.86 13.51 -0.92
C LEU A 89 -1.79 12.55 -0.40
N GLY A 90 -1.98 11.26 -0.63
CA GLY A 90 -1.04 10.20 -0.34
C GLY A 90 -0.57 9.44 -1.57
N ILE A 91 0.32 8.47 -1.33
CA ILE A 91 0.72 7.49 -2.36
C ILE A 91 0.65 6.08 -1.81
N MET A 92 0.38 5.13 -2.71
CA MET A 92 0.57 3.73 -2.42
C MET A 92 2.05 3.36 -2.62
N VAL A 93 2.71 2.93 -1.56
CA VAL A 93 4.07 2.39 -1.61
C VAL A 93 3.98 0.90 -1.90
N GLU A 94 3.87 0.59 -3.18
CA GLU A 94 3.69 -0.77 -3.71
C GLU A 94 4.78 -1.18 -4.71
N THR A 95 5.82 -0.35 -4.87
CA THR A 95 6.97 -0.64 -5.74
C THR A 95 8.27 -0.59 -4.93
N PRO A 96 9.27 -1.44 -5.24
CA PRO A 96 10.55 -1.40 -4.54
C PRO A 96 11.23 -0.04 -4.64
N SER A 97 11.12 0.65 -5.78
CA SER A 97 11.71 1.98 -5.95
C SER A 97 11.04 3.03 -5.04
N ALA A 98 9.71 3.00 -4.91
CA ALA A 98 9.02 3.87 -3.94
C ALA A 98 9.39 3.52 -2.50
N ALA A 99 9.54 2.23 -2.18
CA ALA A 99 9.95 1.80 -0.84
C ALA A 99 11.36 2.27 -0.47
N LEU A 100 12.30 2.21 -1.42
CA LEU A 100 13.69 2.67 -1.25
C LEU A 100 13.82 4.20 -1.20
N THR A 101 12.87 4.93 -1.79
CA THR A 101 12.86 6.40 -1.86
C THR A 101 11.73 7.02 -1.03
N ALA A 102 11.16 6.25 -0.09
CA ALA A 102 9.97 6.62 0.66
C ALA A 102 10.16 7.94 1.41
N TYR A 103 11.32 8.16 2.05
CA TYR A 103 11.61 9.41 2.76
C TYR A 103 11.57 10.65 1.85
N SER A 104 12.04 10.53 0.60
CA SER A 104 12.00 11.64 -0.36
C SER A 104 10.58 11.91 -0.82
N LEU A 105 9.83 10.86 -1.16
CA LEU A 105 8.43 10.96 -1.59
C LEU A 105 7.52 11.50 -0.47
N ALA A 106 7.80 11.11 0.78
CA ALA A 106 7.08 11.52 1.97
C ALA A 106 7.06 13.03 2.21
N ARG A 107 8.02 13.79 1.66
CA ARG A 107 8.07 15.26 1.83
C ARG A 107 6.99 15.98 1.05
N ASP A 108 6.45 15.33 0.03
CA ASP A 108 5.45 15.92 -0.83
C ASP A 108 4.04 15.44 -0.47
N VAL A 109 3.87 14.37 0.28
CA VAL A 109 2.55 13.74 0.53
C VAL A 109 2.17 13.78 2.00
N ASP A 110 0.86 13.71 2.28
CA ASP A 110 0.31 13.77 3.63
C ASP A 110 0.33 12.40 4.33
N PHE A 111 0.33 11.31 3.56
CA PHE A 111 0.36 9.94 4.09
C PHE A 111 0.90 8.94 3.07
N LEU A 112 1.36 7.79 3.58
CA LEU A 112 1.72 6.62 2.77
C LEU A 112 0.77 5.45 3.09
N SER A 113 0.46 4.64 2.08
CA SER A 113 -0.13 3.31 2.31
C SER A 113 0.72 2.24 1.66
N ILE A 114 1.22 1.30 2.44
CA ILE A 114 2.00 0.17 1.92
C ILE A 114 1.04 -0.80 1.25
N GLY A 115 1.22 -1.04 -0.06
CA GLY A 115 0.47 -2.04 -0.82
C GLY A 115 1.25 -3.34 -0.90
N THR A 116 1.00 -4.28 0.02
CA THR A 116 1.86 -5.47 0.19
C THR A 116 1.87 -6.41 -1.00
N ASN A 117 0.78 -6.44 -1.76
CA ASN A 117 0.61 -7.39 -2.86
C ASN A 117 1.59 -7.10 -4.01
N ASP A 118 1.50 -5.89 -4.56
CA ASP A 118 2.38 -5.43 -5.64
C ASP A 118 3.82 -5.25 -5.11
N LEU A 119 4.01 -4.82 -3.85
CA LEU A 119 5.35 -4.72 -3.25
C LEU A 119 6.04 -6.09 -3.20
N THR A 120 5.36 -7.13 -2.74
CA THR A 120 5.89 -8.51 -2.68
C THR A 120 6.20 -9.01 -4.09
N GLN A 121 5.25 -8.88 -5.00
CA GLN A 121 5.39 -9.34 -6.38
C GLN A 121 6.59 -8.69 -7.09
N TYR A 122 6.76 -7.38 -7.00
CA TYR A 122 7.87 -6.69 -7.65
C TYR A 122 9.20 -6.87 -6.93
N THR A 123 9.20 -7.06 -5.62
CA THR A 123 10.43 -7.34 -4.85
C THR A 123 10.98 -8.73 -5.17
N LEU A 124 10.10 -9.73 -5.26
CA LEU A 124 10.48 -11.12 -5.52
C LEU A 124 10.51 -11.46 -7.01
N ALA A 125 10.03 -10.56 -7.87
CA ALA A 125 9.85 -10.79 -9.31
C ALA A 125 8.96 -12.02 -9.61
N VAL A 126 7.87 -12.17 -8.86
CA VAL A 126 6.93 -13.31 -8.97
C VAL A 126 5.53 -12.80 -9.23
N ASP A 127 4.93 -13.23 -10.34
CA ASP A 127 3.51 -13.03 -10.59
C ASP A 127 2.68 -13.97 -9.70
N ARG A 128 1.94 -13.40 -8.75
CA ARG A 128 1.11 -14.16 -7.81
C ARG A 128 -0.06 -14.88 -8.48
N GLY A 129 -0.49 -14.43 -9.66
CA GLY A 129 -1.53 -15.08 -10.47
C GLY A 129 -1.00 -16.21 -11.35
N ASN A 130 0.33 -16.38 -11.43
CA ASN A 130 0.94 -17.45 -12.21
C ASN A 130 1.14 -18.69 -11.34
N GLU A 131 0.30 -19.70 -11.54
CA GLU A 131 0.30 -20.96 -10.77
C GLU A 131 1.68 -21.63 -10.70
N LEU A 132 2.49 -21.54 -11.77
CA LEU A 132 3.81 -22.17 -11.86
C LEU A 132 4.85 -21.59 -10.90
N VAL A 133 4.69 -20.31 -10.51
CA VAL A 133 5.64 -19.59 -9.65
C VAL A 133 5.00 -19.03 -8.39
N SER A 134 3.68 -19.19 -8.23
CA SER A 134 2.92 -18.71 -7.06
C SER A 134 3.49 -19.18 -5.72
N THR A 135 4.15 -20.34 -5.69
CA THR A 135 4.84 -20.87 -4.49
C THR A 135 6.06 -20.06 -4.05
N LEU A 136 6.60 -19.20 -4.92
CA LEU A 136 7.70 -18.27 -4.62
C LEU A 136 7.19 -16.94 -4.06
N TYR A 137 5.89 -16.66 -4.17
CA TYR A 137 5.31 -15.45 -3.61
C TYR A 137 5.17 -15.61 -2.10
N SER A 138 5.92 -14.82 -1.32
CA SER A 138 5.77 -14.79 0.13
C SER A 138 5.92 -13.38 0.70
N PRO A 139 4.85 -12.82 1.31
CA PRO A 139 4.93 -11.57 2.06
C PRO A 139 5.86 -11.65 3.28
N ALA A 140 6.15 -12.86 3.76
CA ALA A 140 7.07 -13.13 4.88
C ALA A 140 8.55 -13.12 4.47
N ASP A 141 8.86 -12.95 3.18
CA ASP A 141 10.24 -12.93 2.71
C ASP A 141 11.05 -11.79 3.40
N PRO A 142 12.28 -12.06 3.86
CA PRO A 142 13.11 -11.06 4.52
C PRO A 142 13.30 -9.76 3.73
N ALA A 143 13.37 -9.81 2.40
CA ALA A 143 13.53 -8.62 1.56
C ALA A 143 12.27 -7.74 1.62
N VAL A 144 11.09 -8.35 1.54
CA VAL A 144 9.79 -7.66 1.62
C VAL A 144 9.62 -7.03 3.00
N LEU A 145 9.88 -7.78 4.08
CA LEU A 145 9.78 -7.26 5.45
C LEU A 145 10.75 -6.11 5.71
N ARG A 146 11.96 -6.16 5.14
CA ARG A 146 12.92 -5.05 5.21
C ARG A 146 12.39 -3.80 4.51
N LEU A 147 11.79 -3.94 3.32
CA LEU A 147 11.20 -2.80 2.62
C LEU A 147 10.03 -2.20 3.41
N ILE A 148 9.11 -3.03 3.93
CA ILE A 148 8.00 -2.56 4.78
C ILE A 148 8.54 -1.78 5.99
N ARG A 149 9.54 -2.34 6.68
CA ARG A 149 10.20 -1.65 7.81
C ARG A 149 10.82 -0.32 7.40
N THR A 150 11.54 -0.27 6.29
CA THR A 150 12.15 0.96 5.78
C THR A 150 11.10 2.04 5.54
N VAL A 151 9.99 1.69 4.88
CA VAL A 151 8.90 2.64 4.61
C VAL A 151 8.30 3.18 5.90
N ILE A 152 8.06 2.33 6.90
CA ILE A 152 7.52 2.76 8.21
C ILE A 152 8.51 3.70 8.91
N GLN A 153 9.80 3.38 8.88
CA GLN A 153 10.84 4.22 9.48
C GLN A 153 10.95 5.57 8.77
N ASP A 154 10.85 5.59 7.45
CA ASP A 154 10.97 6.80 6.64
C ASP A 154 9.74 7.70 6.77
N ALA A 155 8.53 7.12 6.82
CA ALA A 155 7.31 7.85 7.18
C ALA A 155 7.44 8.51 8.57
N LYS A 156 7.93 7.76 9.56
CA LYS A 156 8.17 8.29 10.91
C LYS A 156 9.18 9.43 10.92
N LYS A 157 10.29 9.32 10.16
CA LYS A 157 11.27 10.41 10.03
C LYS A 157 10.68 11.65 9.36
N ALA A 158 9.81 11.45 8.37
CA ALA A 158 9.11 12.52 7.67
C ALA A 158 7.89 13.08 8.46
N GLN A 159 7.56 12.46 9.60
CA GLN A 159 6.42 12.83 10.44
C GLN A 159 5.06 12.74 9.73
N ILE A 160 4.92 11.79 8.81
CA ILE A 160 3.64 11.52 8.13
C ILE A 160 3.08 10.16 8.53
N ASP A 161 1.77 10.00 8.37
CA ASP A 161 1.09 8.76 8.68
C ASP A 161 1.43 7.66 7.67
N VAL A 162 1.49 6.42 8.17
CA VAL A 162 1.64 5.23 7.34
C VAL A 162 0.56 4.21 7.68
N SER A 163 -0.18 3.82 6.65
CA SER A 163 -1.10 2.68 6.69
C SER A 163 -0.53 1.49 5.92
N ILE A 164 -1.15 0.33 6.13
CA ILE A 164 -0.90 -0.85 5.30
C ILE A 164 -2.22 -1.41 4.78
N CYS A 165 -2.19 -1.84 3.52
CA CYS A 165 -3.29 -2.51 2.85
C CYS A 165 -2.77 -3.69 2.03
N GLY A 166 -3.68 -4.56 1.60
CA GLY A 166 -3.35 -5.80 0.90
C GLY A 166 -3.62 -7.02 1.76
N GLU A 167 -3.28 -8.19 1.24
CA GLU A 167 -3.63 -9.47 1.87
C GLU A 167 -2.91 -9.66 3.20
N MET A 168 -1.62 -9.34 3.28
CA MET A 168 -0.83 -9.43 4.52
C MET A 168 -1.48 -8.68 5.70
N ALA A 169 -2.16 -7.55 5.43
CA ALA A 169 -2.84 -6.76 6.45
C ALA A 169 -4.08 -7.49 7.02
N SER A 170 -4.69 -8.36 6.22
CA SER A 170 -5.90 -9.12 6.56
C SER A 170 -5.60 -10.50 7.16
N GLU A 171 -4.32 -10.85 7.31
CA GLU A 171 -3.86 -12.15 7.78
C GLU A 171 -3.41 -12.06 9.26
N PRO A 172 -4.06 -12.78 10.20
CA PRO A 172 -3.79 -12.69 11.64
C PRO A 172 -2.33 -12.92 12.03
N GLU A 173 -1.62 -13.78 11.29
CA GLU A 173 -0.22 -14.13 11.56
C GLU A 173 0.75 -12.94 11.43
N TYR A 174 0.42 -11.93 10.63
CA TYR A 174 1.28 -10.77 10.42
C TYR A 174 0.96 -9.60 11.35
N ILE A 175 -0.20 -9.56 11.99
CA ILE A 175 -0.64 -8.38 12.76
C ILE A 175 0.33 -8.00 13.87
N MET A 176 0.81 -8.98 14.64
CA MET A 176 1.79 -8.71 15.70
C MET A 176 3.10 -8.14 15.14
N LEU A 177 3.53 -8.63 13.97
CA LEU A 177 4.71 -8.13 13.27
C LEU A 177 4.49 -6.68 12.81
N LEU A 178 3.36 -6.40 12.15
CA LEU A 178 3.02 -5.07 11.65
C LEU A 178 2.94 -4.03 12.78
N LEU A 179 2.26 -4.37 13.89
CA LEU A 179 2.21 -3.54 15.09
C LEU A 179 3.61 -3.27 15.66
N GLY A 180 4.45 -4.32 15.72
CA GLY A 180 5.81 -4.25 16.23
C GLY A 180 6.79 -3.50 15.34
N MET A 181 6.52 -3.42 14.03
CA MET A 181 7.26 -2.58 13.11
C MET A 181 6.85 -1.10 13.20
N GLY A 182 5.65 -0.82 13.73
CA GLY A 182 5.18 0.54 13.98
C GLY A 182 3.90 0.93 13.23
N VAL A 183 3.25 0.01 12.51
CA VAL A 183 1.99 0.29 11.82
C VAL A 183 0.90 0.61 12.85
N ARG A 184 0.11 1.67 12.59
CA ARG A 184 -1.04 2.06 13.43
C ARG A 184 -2.37 2.10 12.69
N THR A 185 -2.32 2.14 11.36
CA THR A 185 -3.52 2.12 10.51
C THR A 185 -3.45 0.90 9.59
N VAL A 186 -4.48 0.04 9.66
CA VAL A 186 -4.57 -1.20 8.87
C VAL A 186 -5.88 -1.16 8.09
N SER A 187 -5.81 -1.34 6.77
CA SER A 187 -6.97 -1.41 5.88
C SER A 187 -7.11 -2.83 5.35
N ILE A 188 -8.24 -3.47 5.67
CA ILE A 188 -8.47 -4.91 5.49
C ILE A 188 -9.85 -5.19 4.91
N SER A 189 -10.05 -6.43 4.46
CA SER A 189 -11.38 -6.88 4.05
C SER A 189 -12.35 -6.87 5.24
N PRO A 190 -13.61 -6.40 5.07
CA PRO A 190 -14.56 -6.28 6.18
C PRO A 190 -14.76 -7.57 7.01
N PRO A 191 -14.82 -8.78 6.42
CA PRO A 191 -14.97 -10.02 7.19
C PRO A 191 -13.83 -10.29 8.18
N MET A 192 -12.61 -9.79 7.91
CA MET A 192 -11.45 -10.00 8.77
C MET A 192 -11.38 -9.01 9.94
N ILE A 193 -12.19 -7.94 9.94
CA ILE A 193 -12.17 -6.92 10.99
C ILE A 193 -12.33 -7.49 12.40
N PRO A 194 -13.30 -8.39 12.70
CA PRO A 194 -13.46 -8.94 14.04
C PRO A 194 -12.21 -9.68 14.52
N GLU A 195 -11.65 -10.51 13.64
CA GLU A 195 -10.52 -11.38 13.93
C GLU A 195 -9.23 -10.60 14.18
N ILE A 196 -8.91 -9.69 13.25
CA ILE A 196 -7.75 -8.81 13.37
C ILE A 196 -7.88 -7.91 14.60
N LYS A 197 -9.09 -7.40 14.89
CA LYS A 197 -9.35 -6.60 16.10
C LYS A 197 -9.15 -7.43 17.37
N GLN A 198 -9.54 -8.70 17.39
CA GLN A 198 -9.30 -9.60 18.52
C GLN A 198 -7.80 -9.79 18.77
N VAL A 199 -7.01 -10.02 17.72
CA VAL A 199 -5.55 -10.13 17.85
C VAL A 199 -4.96 -8.85 18.44
N ILE A 200 -5.29 -7.68 17.87
CA ILE A 200 -4.79 -6.38 18.34
C ILE A 200 -5.12 -6.15 19.82
N ARG A 201 -6.33 -6.53 20.26
CA ARG A 201 -6.78 -6.36 21.66
C ARG A 201 -6.16 -7.35 22.64
N SER A 202 -5.54 -8.42 22.15
CA SER A 202 -5.01 -9.52 22.97
C SER A 202 -3.49 -9.48 23.15
N VAL A 203 -2.82 -8.46 22.61
CA VAL A 203 -1.35 -8.35 22.60
C VAL A 203 -0.92 -6.98 23.12
N THR A 204 0.31 -6.90 23.63
CA THR A 204 0.94 -5.62 23.99
C THR A 204 1.88 -5.15 22.89
N LEU A 205 2.07 -3.83 22.76
CA LEU A 205 3.08 -3.29 21.85
C LEU A 205 4.49 -3.75 22.23
N GLU A 206 4.77 -4.02 23.50
CA GLU A 206 6.06 -4.54 23.94
C GLU A 206 6.34 -5.93 23.35
N ASP A 207 5.36 -6.83 23.40
CA ASP A 207 5.45 -8.17 22.84
C ASP A 207 5.57 -8.14 21.33
N CYS A 208 4.78 -7.29 20.67
CA CYS A 208 4.89 -7.06 19.23
C CYS A 208 6.29 -6.55 18.85
N ASN A 209 6.85 -5.60 19.60
CA ASN A 209 8.19 -5.07 19.34
C ASN A 209 9.29 -6.13 19.54
N LYS A 210 9.14 -7.04 20.52
CA LYS A 210 10.06 -8.18 20.74
C LYS A 210 9.96 -9.17 19.57
N LEU A 211 8.74 -9.52 19.17
CA LEU A 211 8.46 -10.41 18.05
C LEU A 211 9.06 -9.86 16.75
N ALA A 212 8.78 -8.59 16.43
CA ALA A 212 9.30 -7.94 15.22
C ALA A 212 10.83 -7.92 15.19
N ARG A 213 11.49 -7.58 16.31
CA ARG A 213 12.97 -7.64 16.41
C ARG A 213 13.52 -9.02 16.10
N LYS A 214 12.87 -10.08 16.60
CA LYS A 214 13.29 -11.46 16.36
C LYS A 214 13.08 -11.88 14.91
N VAL A 215 11.91 -11.58 14.33
CA VAL A 215 11.58 -11.88 12.94
C VAL A 215 12.53 -11.18 11.97
N LEU A 216 12.82 -9.90 12.20
CA LEU A 216 13.71 -9.10 11.35
C LEU A 216 15.19 -9.54 11.42
N GLY A 217 15.55 -10.42 12.37
CA GLY A 217 16.86 -11.06 12.45
C GLY A 217 16.93 -12.44 11.78
N MET A 218 15.81 -12.97 11.28
CA MET A 218 15.76 -14.23 10.54
C MET A 218 16.07 -14.02 9.05
N ASN A 219 16.60 -15.05 8.40
CA ASN A 219 17.01 -15.01 6.98
C ASN A 219 16.23 -15.99 6.11
N SER A 220 15.25 -16.70 6.65
CA SER A 220 14.45 -17.71 5.93
C SER A 220 12.98 -17.39 6.06
N GLU A 221 12.32 -17.21 4.92
CA GLU A 221 10.86 -17.10 4.80
C GLU A 221 10.17 -18.20 5.61
N ARG A 222 10.57 -19.46 5.41
CA ARG A 222 9.95 -20.62 6.08
C ARG A 222 10.03 -20.54 7.60
N GLN A 223 11.17 -20.08 8.11
CA GLN A 223 11.38 -19.88 9.55
C GLN A 223 10.50 -18.74 10.07
N ILE A 224 10.40 -17.64 9.31
CA ILE A 224 9.59 -16.47 9.64
C ILE A 224 8.11 -16.86 9.68
N SER A 225 7.59 -17.44 8.61
CA SER A 225 6.19 -17.86 8.48
C SER A 225 5.81 -18.84 9.60
N ALA A 226 6.64 -19.85 9.87
CA ALA A 226 6.41 -20.78 10.98
C ALA A 226 6.43 -20.07 12.35
N TYR A 227 7.33 -19.09 12.55
CA TYR A 227 7.40 -18.36 13.81
C TYR A 227 6.19 -17.44 14.02
N LEU A 228 5.77 -16.72 12.98
CA LEU A 228 4.59 -15.85 12.98
C LEU A 228 3.31 -16.65 13.24
N ARG A 229 3.11 -17.74 12.50
CA ARG A 229 1.94 -18.62 12.65
C ARG A 229 1.85 -19.20 14.06
N ASN A 230 2.97 -19.65 14.62
CA ASN A 230 3.02 -20.16 15.99
C ASN A 230 2.73 -19.08 17.04
N ALA A 231 3.12 -17.83 16.80
CA ALA A 231 2.80 -16.72 17.69
C ALA A 231 1.31 -16.37 17.64
N ALA A 232 0.75 -16.28 16.43
CA ALA A 232 -0.67 -15.96 16.26
C ALA A 232 -1.60 -17.07 16.75
N ARG A 233 -1.25 -18.34 16.54
CA ARG A 233 -2.03 -19.48 17.06
C ARG A 233 -2.18 -19.48 18.59
N LYS A 234 -1.23 -18.92 19.33
CA LYS A 234 -1.34 -18.77 20.79
C LYS A 234 -2.37 -17.73 21.20
N ILE A 235 -2.62 -16.74 20.35
CA ILE A 235 -3.55 -15.64 20.60
C ILE A 235 -4.95 -16.00 20.07
N LEU A 236 -4.99 -16.65 18.90
CA LEU A 236 -6.21 -16.98 18.19
C LEU A 236 -6.14 -18.41 17.65
N PRO A 237 -6.38 -19.43 18.49
CA PRO A 237 -6.29 -20.83 18.06
C PRO A 237 -7.33 -21.23 17.01
N GLU A 238 -8.51 -20.61 17.03
CA GLU A 238 -9.67 -20.89 16.17
C GLU A 238 -9.41 -20.58 14.68
N ALA A 239 -8.38 -19.78 14.37
CA ALA A 239 -8.05 -19.33 13.03
C ALA A 239 -7.07 -20.24 12.26
N PHE A 240 -6.50 -21.27 12.91
CA PHE A 240 -5.33 -22.02 12.39
C PHE A 240 -5.44 -23.53 12.41
#